data_AF-A0A0D2SXJ3-F1
#
_entry.id   AF-A0A0D2SXJ3-F1
#
_cell.length_a   1.000
_cell.length_b   1.000
_cell.length_c   1.000
_cell.angle_alpha   90.00
_cell.angle_beta   90.00
_cell.angle_gamma   90.00
#
_symmetry.space_group_name_H-M   'P 1'
#
loop_
_entity.id
_entity.type
_entity.pdbx_description
1 polymer ?
#
loop_
_entity_poly.entity_id
_entity_poly.type
_entity_poly.pdbx_seq_one_letter_code
_entity_poly.pdbx_strand_id
1 'polypeptide(L)'
;HLPKIFDRFSSADGFLFLEDDTVLNYWNLLQADKTKLWITDKVSMSWSTASTKGSSDWYSKQAELVRKVVSTMPVHFQVNYREVVRSDQSLTICSSEIFYIPQRFVADFVDLVNLVGHQDIHQKVSIPMFFLSMDSPQNFDSVLSTMVYKPEPQSANSSSTHYSAQAPAVHPWKVSSEQEFIKLIRIMGEGDPLLTELV
;
A
#
# COMPACT_ATOMS: atom_id res chain seq x y z
N HIS A 1 7.97 17.25 -6.26
CA HIS A 1 6.70 17.79 -6.77
C HIS A 1 5.67 16.67 -6.73
N LEU A 2 4.59 16.85 -5.98
CA LEU A 2 3.44 15.95 -6.07
C LEU A 2 2.88 15.98 -7.49
N PRO A 3 2.44 14.84 -8.03
CA PRO A 3 1.99 14.78 -9.40
C PRO A 3 0.73 15.63 -9.56
N LYS A 4 0.71 16.50 -10.58
CA LYS A 4 -0.48 17.25 -11.06
C LYS A 4 -1.63 16.33 -11.53
N ILE A 5 -1.51 15.02 -11.27
CA ILE A 5 -2.44 13.97 -11.66
C ILE A 5 -3.76 14.13 -10.93
N PHE A 6 -3.72 14.56 -9.66
CA PHE A 6 -4.91 14.80 -8.86
C PHE A 6 -5.77 15.92 -9.45
N ASP A 7 -5.14 17.03 -9.83
CA ASP A 7 -5.82 18.17 -10.46
C ASP A 7 -6.36 17.81 -11.85
N ARG A 8 -5.65 16.95 -12.58
CA ARG A 8 -6.07 16.51 -13.92
C ARG A 8 -7.31 15.64 -13.90
N PHE A 9 -7.51 14.88 -12.82
CA PHE A 9 -8.61 13.92 -12.67
C PHE A 9 -9.46 14.25 -11.45
N SER A 10 -9.84 15.52 -11.29
CA SER A 10 -10.62 16.01 -10.14
C SER A 10 -12.01 15.37 -9.99
N SER A 11 -12.53 14.72 -11.03
CA SER A 11 -13.81 14.00 -11.03
C SER A 11 -13.68 12.51 -10.69
N ALA A 12 -12.47 12.01 -10.41
CA ALA A 12 -12.28 10.63 -9.99
C ALA A 12 -12.83 10.39 -8.58
N ASP A 13 -13.32 9.17 -8.31
CA ASP A 13 -13.72 8.75 -6.95
C ASP A 13 -12.53 8.72 -5.98
N GLY A 14 -11.33 8.53 -6.53
CA GLY A 14 -10.06 8.45 -5.82
C GLY A 14 -8.96 7.87 -6.72
N PHE A 15 -7.82 7.57 -6.12
CA PHE A 15 -6.60 7.17 -6.83
C PHE A 15 -6.05 5.89 -6.25
N LEU A 16 -5.95 4.85 -7.09
CA LEU A 16 -5.24 3.62 -6.76
C LEU A 16 -3.79 3.77 -7.21
N PHE A 17 -2.88 3.63 -6.24
CA PHE A 17 -1.45 3.55 -6.46
C PHE A 17 -1.06 2.08 -6.52
N LEU A 18 -0.23 1.77 -7.52
CA LEU A 18 0.33 0.44 -7.72
C LEU A 18 1.72 0.65 -8.29
N GLU A 19 2.71 0.20 -7.54
CA GLU A 19 4.11 0.09 -7.95
C GLU A 19 4.53 -1.38 -7.82
N ASP A 20 5.68 -1.76 -8.40
CA ASP A 20 6.26 -3.11 -8.34
C ASP A 20 5.60 -4.24 -9.17
N ASP A 21 6.23 -5.44 -9.10
CA ASP A 21 5.81 -6.72 -9.66
C ASP A 21 4.49 -7.22 -9.01
N THR A 22 3.36 -6.57 -9.27
CA THR A 22 2.06 -6.92 -8.67
C THR A 22 1.00 -7.17 -9.74
N VAL A 23 0.28 -8.29 -9.63
CA VAL A 23 -0.94 -8.54 -10.43
C VAL A 23 -2.16 -8.06 -9.65
N LEU A 24 -2.96 -7.19 -10.28
CA LEU A 24 -4.18 -6.64 -9.71
C LEU A 24 -5.41 -7.36 -10.26
N ASN A 25 -6.21 -7.95 -9.36
CA ASN A 25 -7.46 -8.60 -9.70
C ASN A 25 -8.60 -7.60 -9.53
N TYR A 26 -8.75 -6.73 -10.52
CA TYR A 26 -9.63 -5.57 -10.45
C TYR A 26 -11.09 -5.91 -10.10
N TRP A 27 -11.58 -7.10 -10.48
CA TRP A 27 -12.94 -7.57 -10.19
C TRP A 27 -13.21 -7.68 -8.67
N ASN A 28 -12.20 -8.00 -7.87
CA ASN A 28 -12.32 -8.06 -6.41
C ASN A 28 -12.35 -6.67 -5.76
N LEU A 29 -11.95 -5.62 -6.48
CA LEU A 29 -11.97 -4.24 -6.00
C LEU A 29 -13.30 -3.53 -6.28
N LEU A 30 -14.15 -4.09 -7.13
CA LEU A 30 -15.43 -3.48 -7.51
C LEU A 30 -16.39 -3.31 -6.32
N GLN A 31 -16.28 -4.18 -5.31
CA GLN A 31 -17.10 -4.15 -4.09
C GLN A 31 -16.48 -3.36 -2.94
N ALA A 32 -15.27 -2.84 -3.13
CA ALA A 32 -14.57 -2.10 -2.09
C ALA A 32 -15.23 -0.74 -1.85
N ASP A 33 -15.27 -0.30 -0.59
CA ASP A 33 -15.79 1.02 -0.24
C ASP A 33 -14.79 2.10 -0.67
N LYS A 34 -15.04 2.68 -1.84
CA LYS A 34 -14.21 3.76 -2.43
C LYS A 34 -14.22 5.06 -1.63
N THR A 35 -15.04 5.17 -0.59
CA THR A 35 -14.99 6.30 0.33
C THR A 35 -13.91 6.14 1.40
N LYS A 36 -13.37 4.93 1.59
CA LYS A 36 -12.38 4.60 2.63
C LYS A 36 -10.97 4.45 2.06
N LEU A 37 -9.97 4.70 2.90
CA LEU A 37 -8.58 4.42 2.59
C LEU A 37 -8.36 2.91 2.47
N TRP A 38 -7.60 2.46 1.46
CA TRP A 38 -7.22 1.05 1.32
C TRP A 38 -5.71 0.93 1.42
N ILE A 39 -5.24 0.05 2.31
CA ILE A 39 -3.83 -0.28 2.50
C ILE A 39 -3.72 -1.71 3.04
N THR A 40 -2.52 -2.28 3.00
CA THR A 40 -2.26 -3.65 3.45
C THR A 40 -1.95 -3.74 4.96
N ASP A 41 -2.61 -2.93 5.80
CA ASP A 41 -2.34 -2.84 7.25
C ASP A 41 -2.59 -4.14 8.01
N LYS A 42 -3.42 -5.02 7.44
CA LYS A 42 -3.79 -6.33 7.99
C LYS A 42 -2.98 -7.50 7.41
N VAL A 43 -1.98 -7.22 6.56
CA VAL A 43 -1.19 -8.23 5.86
C VAL A 43 0.22 -8.26 6.46
N SER A 44 0.53 -9.26 7.29
CA SER A 44 1.78 -9.31 8.07
C SER A 44 3.07 -9.36 7.24
N MET A 45 2.99 -9.87 6.01
CA MET A 45 4.11 -9.91 5.06
C MET A 45 4.50 -8.52 4.55
N SER A 46 3.55 -7.59 4.51
CA SER A 46 3.79 -6.22 4.04
C SER A 46 3.78 -5.20 5.16
N TRP A 47 3.00 -5.41 6.21
CA TRP A 47 2.86 -4.49 7.32
C TRP A 47 3.50 -5.09 8.57
N SER A 48 4.58 -4.45 9.03
CA SER A 48 5.37 -4.92 10.16
C SER A 48 5.75 -3.78 11.09
N THR A 49 6.19 -4.16 12.29
CA THR A 49 6.66 -3.23 13.30
C THR A 49 8.11 -3.57 13.63
N ALA A 50 9.01 -2.62 13.41
CA ALA A 50 10.42 -2.73 13.78
C ALA A 50 10.69 -2.08 15.13
N SER A 51 11.58 -2.68 15.91
CA SER A 51 12.10 -2.07 17.14
C SER A 51 13.05 -0.93 16.80
N THR A 52 12.96 0.17 17.54
CA THR A 52 13.88 1.32 17.41
C THR A 52 14.89 1.37 18.56
N LYS A 53 15.15 0.23 19.20
CA LYS A 53 16.13 0.12 20.29
C LYS A 53 17.54 -0.08 19.73
N GLY A 54 18.19 1.02 19.33
CA GLY A 54 19.60 1.05 18.94
C GLY A 54 20.01 2.42 18.41
N SER A 55 21.06 3.06 18.96
CA SER A 55 21.37 4.48 18.67
C SER A 55 21.93 4.78 17.27
N SER A 56 22.01 3.81 16.35
CA SER A 56 22.59 4.03 15.02
C SER A 56 21.97 3.22 13.87
N ASP A 57 20.95 2.40 14.12
CA ASP A 57 20.32 1.60 13.06
C ASP A 57 19.37 2.45 12.18
N TRP A 58 19.09 1.95 10.98
CA TRP A 58 18.24 2.63 10.00
C TRP A 58 16.83 2.90 10.56
N TYR A 59 16.26 1.94 11.31
CA TYR A 59 14.92 2.07 11.91
C TYR A 59 14.85 3.23 12.92
N SER A 60 15.88 3.40 13.75
CA SER A 60 15.91 4.47 14.75
C SER A 60 16.03 5.84 14.11
N LYS A 61 16.82 5.99 13.04
CA LYS A 61 16.90 7.23 12.24
C LYS A 61 15.57 7.57 11.58
N GLN A 62 14.91 6.60 10.97
CA GLN A 62 13.59 6.81 10.34
C GLN A 62 12.53 7.19 11.39
N ALA A 63 12.55 6.56 12.56
CA ALA A 63 11.65 6.89 13.67
C ALA A 63 11.86 8.32 14.21
N GLU A 64 13.11 8.79 14.29
CA GLU A 64 13.41 10.19 14.65
C GLU A 64 12.83 11.18 13.63
N LEU A 65 12.98 10.91 12.34
CA LEU A 65 12.41 11.75 11.28
C LEU A 65 10.87 11.75 11.33
N VAL A 66 10.24 10.58 11.53
CA VAL A 66 8.78 10.48 11.71
C VAL A 66 8.32 11.31 12.90
N ARG A 67 8.96 11.19 14.07
CA ARG A 67 8.62 12.00 15.26
C ARG A 67 8.72 13.49 14.96
N LYS A 68 9.78 13.91 14.28
CA LYS A 68 9.98 15.31 13.88
C LYS A 68 8.84 15.77 12.97
N VAL A 69 8.51 15.03 11.92
CA VAL A 69 7.43 15.39 10.99
C VAL A 69 6.08 15.41 11.71
N VAL A 70 5.73 14.38 12.48
CA VAL A 70 4.48 14.29 13.23
C VAL A 70 4.32 15.48 14.17
N SER A 71 5.37 15.93 14.86
CA SER A 71 5.29 17.11 15.73
C SER A 71 4.99 18.43 15.00
N THR A 72 5.24 18.48 13.69
CA THR A 72 4.99 19.65 12.83
C THR A 72 3.68 19.57 12.04
N MET A 73 2.99 18.43 12.03
CA MET A 73 1.71 18.27 11.33
C MET A 73 0.60 19.14 11.95
N PRO A 74 -0.45 19.49 11.19
CA PRO A 74 -1.71 19.95 11.75
C PRO A 74 -2.21 19.07 12.91
N VAL A 75 -2.83 19.69 13.93
CA VAL A 75 -3.18 19.02 15.20
C VAL A 75 -4.05 17.78 14.99
N HIS A 76 -4.99 17.80 14.05
CA HIS A 76 -5.89 16.66 13.79
C HIS A 76 -5.12 15.41 13.32
N PHE A 77 -4.11 15.58 12.45
CA PHE A 77 -3.23 14.48 12.05
C PHE A 77 -2.37 13.94 13.21
N GLN A 78 -1.86 14.84 14.07
CA GLN A 78 -1.10 14.41 15.25
C GLN A 78 -1.93 13.55 16.19
N VAL A 79 -3.19 13.94 16.43
CA VAL A 79 -4.11 13.23 17.32
C VAL A 79 -4.37 11.82 16.77
N ASN A 80 -4.77 11.71 15.51
CA ASN A 80 -5.02 10.43 14.85
C ASN A 80 -3.79 9.51 14.93
N TYR A 81 -2.62 10.03 14.55
CA TYR A 81 -1.38 9.24 14.54
C TYR A 81 -1.02 8.71 15.93
N ARG A 82 -1.11 9.56 16.97
CA ARG A 82 -0.76 9.19 18.36
C ARG A 82 -1.78 8.28 19.03
N GLU A 83 -3.04 8.31 18.58
CA GLU A 83 -4.06 7.38 19.09
C GLU A 83 -3.74 5.93 18.69
N VAL A 84 -3.22 5.76 17.47
CA VAL A 84 -2.84 4.47 16.90
C VAL A 84 -1.43 4.04 17.34
N VAL A 85 -0.45 4.94 17.20
CA VAL A 85 0.96 4.67 17.51
C VAL A 85 1.24 5.06 18.96
N ARG A 86 1.10 4.10 19.86
CA ARG A 86 1.19 4.30 21.32
C ARG A 86 2.60 4.27 21.90
N SER A 87 3.60 3.85 21.12
CA SER A 87 4.97 3.67 21.59
C SER A 87 5.96 4.29 20.62
N ASP A 88 6.80 5.19 21.15
CA ASP A 88 7.92 5.79 20.41
C ASP A 88 9.09 4.81 20.18
N GLN A 89 9.00 3.59 20.73
CA GLN A 89 10.04 2.55 20.63
C GLN A 89 9.83 1.61 19.43
N SER A 90 8.86 1.91 18.58
CA SER A 90 8.50 1.09 17.44
C SER A 90 8.27 1.93 16.20
N LEU A 91 8.65 1.39 15.05
CA LEU A 91 8.41 1.99 13.73
C LEU A 91 7.53 1.06 12.91
N THR A 92 6.41 1.57 12.41
CA THR A 92 5.57 0.86 11.46
C THR A 92 6.14 0.96 10.05
N ILE A 93 6.18 -0.17 9.35
CA ILE A 93 6.74 -0.29 8.01
C ILE A 93 5.73 -1.00 7.13
N CYS A 94 5.45 -0.41 5.96
CA CYS A 94 4.71 -1.04 4.89
C CYS A 94 5.64 -1.26 3.70
N SER A 95 5.91 -2.51 3.36
CA SER A 95 6.64 -2.86 2.13
C SER A 95 5.72 -3.05 0.92
N SER A 96 4.40 -2.93 1.09
CA SER A 96 3.47 -2.89 -0.02
C SER A 96 3.49 -1.53 -0.70
N GLU A 97 3.36 -1.54 -2.02
CA GLU A 97 3.24 -0.34 -2.85
C GLU A 97 1.89 -0.28 -3.56
N ILE A 98 0.90 -1.05 -3.07
CA ILE A 98 -0.50 -0.90 -3.46
C ILE A 98 -1.29 -0.22 -2.33
N PHE A 99 -1.94 0.89 -2.66
CA PHE A 99 -2.84 1.59 -1.75
C PHE A 99 -3.82 2.48 -2.52
N TYR A 100 -4.96 2.80 -1.92
CA TYR A 100 -5.97 3.66 -2.53
C TYR A 100 -6.31 4.84 -1.63
N ILE A 101 -6.43 6.01 -2.26
CA ILE A 101 -6.77 7.27 -1.62
C ILE A 101 -8.09 7.78 -2.22
N PRO A 102 -9.20 7.80 -1.45
CA PRO A 102 -10.43 8.45 -1.87
C PRO A 102 -10.21 9.92 -2.18
N GLN A 103 -10.98 10.46 -3.12
CA GLN A 103 -10.88 11.87 -3.54
C GLN A 103 -10.92 12.85 -2.36
N ARG A 104 -11.75 12.56 -1.34
CA ARG A 104 -11.88 13.39 -0.13
C ARG A 104 -10.61 13.50 0.71
N PHE A 105 -9.71 12.51 0.62
CA PHE A 105 -8.44 12.48 1.36
C PHE A 105 -7.25 13.00 0.53
N VAL A 106 -7.46 13.36 -0.74
CA VAL A 106 -6.36 13.78 -1.62
C VAL A 106 -5.68 15.05 -1.11
N ALA A 107 -6.44 16.03 -0.62
CA ALA A 107 -5.87 17.25 -0.06
C ALA A 107 -4.99 16.96 1.17
N ASP A 108 -5.50 16.15 2.10
CA ASP A 108 -4.77 15.72 3.30
C ASP A 108 -3.48 14.97 2.92
N PHE A 109 -3.57 14.05 1.96
CA PHE A 109 -2.40 13.32 1.47
C PHE A 109 -1.36 14.24 0.85
N VAL A 110 -1.80 15.21 0.04
CA VAL A 110 -0.93 16.21 -0.59
C VAL A 110 -0.20 17.05 0.47
N ASP A 111 -0.91 17.51 1.49
CA ASP A 111 -0.32 18.28 2.59
C ASP A 111 0.73 17.45 3.35
N LEU A 112 0.42 16.19 3.66
CA LEU A 112 1.34 15.29 4.36
C LEU A 112 2.59 14.96 3.52
N VAL A 113 2.44 14.72 2.22
CA VAL A 113 3.59 14.49 1.32
C VAL A 113 4.46 15.75 1.21
N ASN A 114 3.85 16.94 1.15
CA ASN A 114 4.60 18.20 1.12
C ASN A 114 5.43 18.42 2.41
N LEU A 115 4.94 17.99 3.57
CA LEU A 115 5.71 18.02 4.83
C LEU A 115 6.93 17.11 4.80
N VAL A 116 6.83 15.96 4.11
CA VAL A 116 7.92 14.97 4.02
C VAL A 116 8.88 15.22 2.87
N GLY A 117 8.47 15.93 1.80
CA GLY A 117 9.23 16.05 0.55
C GLY A 117 10.65 16.63 0.67
N HIS A 118 11.02 17.21 1.81
CA HIS A 118 12.36 17.71 2.12
C HIS A 118 13.12 16.88 3.16
N GLN A 119 12.53 15.79 3.67
CA GLN A 119 13.12 14.89 4.64
C GLN A 119 13.54 13.58 3.97
N ASP A 120 14.56 12.92 4.51
CA ASP A 120 15.05 11.61 4.04
C ASP A 120 14.25 10.46 4.67
N ILE A 121 12.91 10.56 4.60
CA ILE A 121 12.00 9.51 5.08
C ILE A 121 11.71 8.55 3.93
N HIS A 122 11.98 7.28 4.16
CA HIS A 122 11.76 6.23 3.18
C HIS A 122 10.25 6.01 2.94
N GLN A 123 9.84 5.74 1.68
CA GLN A 123 8.44 5.52 1.29
C GLN A 123 7.72 4.47 2.16
N LYS A 124 8.38 3.33 2.39
CA LYS A 124 7.91 2.26 3.29
C LYS A 124 7.56 2.71 4.72
N VAL A 125 8.07 3.87 5.15
CA VAL A 125 7.80 4.48 6.45
C VAL A 125 6.80 5.64 6.32
N SER A 126 6.95 6.46 5.27
CA SER A 126 6.07 7.61 5.07
C SER A 126 4.63 7.20 4.75
N ILE A 127 4.42 6.14 3.96
CA ILE A 127 3.07 5.68 3.60
C ILE A 127 2.25 5.26 4.83
N PRO A 128 2.72 4.37 5.72
CA PRO A 128 2.03 4.12 6.99
C PRO A 128 1.77 5.39 7.79
N MET A 129 2.77 6.26 7.89
CA MET A 129 2.63 7.52 8.63
C MET A 129 1.49 8.37 8.07
N PHE A 130 1.37 8.49 6.76
CA PHE A 130 0.28 9.25 6.12
C PHE A 130 -1.08 8.63 6.42
N PHE A 131 -1.24 7.33 6.19
CA PHE A 131 -2.51 6.64 6.40
C PHE A 131 -2.98 6.72 7.85
N LEU A 132 -2.09 6.46 8.80
CA LEU A 132 -2.39 6.53 10.23
C LEU A 132 -2.61 7.96 10.75
N SER A 133 -2.15 8.97 10.00
CA SER A 133 -2.44 10.37 10.29
C SER A 133 -3.79 10.80 9.74
N MET A 134 -4.15 10.36 8.53
CA MET A 134 -5.40 10.73 7.86
C MET A 134 -6.63 10.12 8.53
N ASP A 135 -6.57 8.85 8.94
CA ASP A 135 -7.71 8.19 9.58
C ASP A 135 -7.27 6.98 10.44
N SER A 136 -8.18 6.49 11.29
CA SER A 136 -7.97 5.31 12.12
C SER A 136 -8.08 4.01 11.31
N PRO A 137 -7.24 2.98 11.58
CA PRO A 137 -7.29 1.68 10.89
C PRO A 137 -8.66 0.99 10.91
N GLN A 138 -9.49 1.27 11.92
CA GLN A 138 -10.86 0.73 11.99
C GLN A 138 -11.78 1.29 10.90
N ASN A 139 -11.43 2.44 10.31
CA ASN A 139 -12.17 3.10 9.24
C ASN A 139 -11.64 2.76 7.85
N PHE A 140 -10.52 2.03 7.74
CA PHE A 140 -10.00 1.56 6.46
C PHE A 140 -10.87 0.45 5.89
N ASP A 141 -10.92 0.35 4.56
CA ASP A 141 -11.51 -0.81 3.90
C ASP A 141 -10.55 -2.00 4.00
N SER A 142 -11.09 -3.19 4.23
CA SER A 142 -10.30 -4.42 4.32
C SER A 142 -10.06 -5.09 2.97
N VAL A 143 -10.41 -4.48 1.83
CA VAL A 143 -10.27 -5.10 0.51
C VAL A 143 -8.86 -5.61 0.25
N LEU A 144 -7.81 -4.91 0.70
CA LEU A 144 -6.41 -5.33 0.52
C LEU A 144 -5.89 -6.27 1.61
N SER A 145 -6.70 -6.60 2.63
CA SER A 145 -6.29 -7.43 3.77
C SER A 145 -6.01 -8.90 3.42
N THR A 146 -6.49 -9.35 2.25
CA THR A 146 -6.32 -10.71 1.74
C THR A 146 -5.37 -10.77 0.54
N MET A 147 -4.60 -9.71 0.31
CA MET A 147 -3.55 -9.68 -0.70
C MET A 147 -2.55 -10.82 -0.45
N VAL A 148 -2.19 -11.54 -1.52
CA VAL A 148 -1.29 -12.69 -1.44
C VAL A 148 0.15 -12.23 -1.64
N TYR A 149 1.02 -12.56 -0.67
CA TYR A 149 2.46 -12.38 -0.76
C TYR A 149 3.16 -13.74 -0.90
N LYS A 150 3.98 -13.91 -1.94
CA LYS A 150 4.76 -15.13 -2.15
C LYS A 150 5.92 -15.19 -1.14
N PRO A 151 6.09 -16.29 -0.37
CA PRO A 151 7.28 -16.50 0.45
C PRO A 151 8.52 -16.79 -0.41
N GLU A 152 9.66 -16.15 -0.13
CA GLU A 152 10.95 -16.49 -0.75
C GLU A 152 11.66 -17.67 -0.05
N PRO A 153 12.39 -18.55 -0.79
CA PRO A 153 12.20 -18.97 -2.18
C PRO A 153 11.75 -20.43 -2.25
N GLN A 154 10.49 -20.67 -2.63
CA GLN A 154 10.09 -21.95 -3.21
C GLN A 154 10.32 -21.91 -4.73
N SER A 155 10.91 -22.98 -5.24
CA SER A 155 11.53 -23.18 -6.55
C SER A 155 10.89 -22.48 -7.76
N ALA A 156 11.74 -22.13 -8.73
CA ALA A 156 11.41 -21.47 -10.00
C ALA A 156 10.37 -22.20 -10.88
N ASN A 157 9.94 -23.40 -10.50
CA ASN A 157 9.07 -24.25 -11.32
C ASN A 157 7.57 -24.09 -11.00
N SER A 158 7.22 -23.22 -10.04
CA SER A 158 5.88 -23.15 -9.44
C SER A 158 5.22 -21.78 -9.59
N SER A 159 5.46 -21.07 -10.71
CA SER A 159 4.89 -19.72 -10.90
C SER A 159 3.36 -19.74 -10.90
N SER A 160 2.69 -20.77 -11.43
CA SER A 160 1.22 -20.80 -11.49
C SER A 160 0.51 -21.22 -10.21
N THR A 161 1.20 -21.71 -9.17
CA THR A 161 0.54 -22.23 -7.97
C THR A 161 0.30 -21.19 -6.88
N HIS A 162 0.93 -20.00 -6.94
CA HIS A 162 0.74 -18.95 -5.92
C HIS A 162 -0.26 -17.87 -6.31
N TYR A 163 -0.67 -17.83 -7.58
CA TYR A 163 -1.74 -16.94 -8.00
C TYR A 163 -3.09 -17.38 -7.40
N SER A 164 -3.94 -16.41 -7.07
CA SER A 164 -5.33 -16.65 -6.65
C SER A 164 -6.22 -15.59 -7.28
N ALA A 165 -7.25 -16.02 -8.02
CA ALA A 165 -8.25 -15.12 -8.59
C ALA A 165 -9.16 -14.49 -7.53
N GLN A 166 -9.21 -15.06 -6.32
CA GLN A 166 -10.02 -14.57 -5.21
C GLN A 166 -9.30 -13.49 -4.38
N ALA A 167 -7.97 -13.36 -4.53
CA ALA A 167 -7.22 -12.32 -3.86
C ALA A 167 -7.38 -10.97 -4.60
N PRO A 168 -7.39 -9.82 -3.91
CA PRO A 168 -7.47 -8.49 -4.53
C PRO A 168 -6.23 -8.18 -5.38
N ALA A 169 -5.07 -8.69 -4.96
CA ALA A 169 -3.80 -8.57 -5.65
C ALA A 169 -2.86 -9.72 -5.24
N VAL A 170 -1.87 -10.00 -6.09
CA VAL A 170 -0.85 -11.02 -5.87
C VAL A 170 0.53 -10.41 -6.12
N HIS A 171 1.44 -10.55 -5.15
CA HIS A 171 2.81 -10.02 -5.21
C HIS A 171 3.82 -11.02 -4.59
N PRO A 172 5.09 -11.01 -5.00
CA PRO A 172 5.53 -10.54 -6.29
C PRO A 172 5.02 -11.46 -7.40
N TRP A 173 4.81 -10.88 -8.58
CA TRP A 173 4.52 -11.60 -9.81
C TRP A 173 5.30 -11.00 -10.97
N LYS A 174 6.19 -11.80 -11.55
CA LYS A 174 7.01 -11.41 -12.69
C LYS A 174 6.68 -12.28 -13.89
N VAL A 175 6.41 -11.63 -15.01
CA VAL A 175 6.20 -12.27 -16.31
C VAL A 175 7.44 -12.04 -17.16
N SER A 176 8.12 -13.11 -17.54
CA SER A 176 9.40 -13.04 -18.28
C SER A 176 9.27 -13.46 -19.75
N SER A 177 8.12 -13.97 -20.17
CA SER A 177 7.85 -14.35 -21.56
C SER A 177 6.38 -14.19 -21.94
N GLU A 178 6.09 -14.13 -23.24
CA GLU A 178 4.72 -14.13 -23.77
C GLU A 178 3.93 -15.39 -23.37
N GLN A 179 4.59 -16.56 -23.33
CA GLN A 179 3.95 -17.80 -22.90
C GLN A 179 3.51 -17.74 -21.43
N GLU A 180 4.33 -17.15 -20.56
CA GLU A 180 3.97 -16.90 -19.16
C GLU A 180 2.86 -15.87 -19.03
N PHE A 181 2.86 -14.83 -19.87
CA PHE A 181 1.79 -13.84 -19.94
C PHE A 181 0.46 -14.50 -20.29
N ILE A 182 0.41 -15.25 -21.40
CA ILE A 182 -0.79 -15.99 -21.83
C ILE A 182 -1.26 -16.95 -20.74
N LYS A 183 -0.33 -17.66 -20.08
CA LYS A 183 -0.67 -18.56 -18.97
C LYS A 183 -1.28 -17.80 -17.79
N LEU A 184 -0.73 -16.65 -17.41
CA LEU A 184 -1.28 -15.79 -16.38
C LEU A 184 -2.71 -15.35 -16.76
N ILE A 185 -2.90 -14.78 -17.95
CA ILE A 185 -4.20 -14.29 -18.42
C ILE A 185 -5.25 -15.41 -18.39
N ARG A 186 -4.89 -16.63 -18.81
CA ARG A 186 -5.79 -17.79 -18.74
C ARG A 186 -6.21 -18.14 -17.31
N ILE A 187 -5.29 -18.05 -16.34
CA ILE A 187 -5.61 -18.31 -14.93
C ILE A 187 -6.43 -17.14 -14.33
N MET A 188 -6.11 -15.90 -14.72
CA MET A 188 -6.92 -14.72 -14.37
C MET A 188 -8.36 -14.84 -14.88
N GLY A 189 -8.58 -15.58 -15.98
CA GLY A 189 -9.89 -15.92 -16.53
C GLY A 189 -10.87 -16.58 -15.55
N GLU A 190 -10.38 -17.16 -14.44
CA GLU A 190 -11.26 -17.66 -13.36
C GLU A 190 -12.05 -16.51 -12.69
N GLY A 191 -11.46 -15.32 -12.58
CA GLY A 191 -12.10 -14.15 -12.00
C GLY A 191 -12.88 -13.30 -12.99
N ASP A 192 -12.35 -13.15 -14.22
CA ASP A 192 -13.05 -12.51 -15.32
C ASP A 192 -12.89 -13.31 -16.63
N PRO A 193 -13.91 -14.07 -17.05
CA PRO A 193 -13.86 -14.90 -18.25
C PRO A 193 -13.50 -14.15 -19.53
N LEU A 194 -13.81 -12.84 -19.63
CA LEU A 194 -13.53 -12.04 -20.83
C LEU A 194 -12.03 -11.89 -21.09
N LEU A 195 -11.19 -12.02 -20.07
CA LEU A 195 -9.73 -11.99 -20.23
C LEU A 195 -9.22 -13.12 -21.14
N THR A 196 -9.92 -14.26 -21.17
CA THR A 196 -9.53 -15.39 -22.02
C THR A 196 -9.78 -15.15 -23.50
N GLU A 197 -10.60 -14.14 -23.86
CA GLU A 197 -10.82 -13.75 -25.25
C GLU A 197 -9.65 -12.91 -25.80
N LEU A 198 -8.75 -12.43 -24.93
CA LEU A 198 -7.62 -11.57 -25.29
C LEU A 198 -6.35 -12.34 -25.68
N VAL A 199 -6.33 -13.68 -25.52
CA VAL A 199 -5.12 -14.53 -25.66
C VAL A 199 -5.33 -15.84 -26.40
#